data_AF-A0A359CEL4-F1
#
_entry.id   AF-A0A359CEL4-F1
#
_cell.length_a   1.000
_cell.length_b   1.000
_cell.length_c   1.000
_cell.angle_alpha   90.00
_cell.angle_beta   90.00
_cell.angle_gamma   90.00
#
_symmetry.space_group_name_H-M   'P 1'
#
loop_
_entity.id
_entity.type
_entity.pdbx_description
1 polymer ?
#
loop_
_entity_poly.entity_id
_entity_poly.type
_entity_poly.pdbx_seq_one_letter_code
_entity_poly.pdbx_strand_id
1 'polypeptide(L)'
;MSKYIIEFKEEEYKRAIRELDEYVTVINNTIIPAFKERSINVNIDVIREFFDDTKGFIDKQYKNKLELLCNNIGVKIQDLDYSKDESIYRLANISVKCFWDLKRGIKDELFSYYRCLYLLDDNYITVENEVAKKAANYDVDLKEKCTVYAENDKQKEAAEIVKTIILNINKLQEIGFLNNSFPQLRGIDFNRNQCKIESSDFQRFN
;
A
#
# COMPACT_ATOMS: atom_id res chain seq x y z
N MET A 1 -22.05 -21.15 -0.42
CA MET A 1 -22.92 -20.32 0.43
C MET A 1 -22.61 -18.87 0.12
N SER A 2 -23.61 -18.01 -0.11
CA SER A 2 -23.39 -16.58 -0.35
C SER A 2 -22.92 -15.91 0.94
N LYS A 3 -21.79 -15.20 0.90
CA LYS A 3 -21.29 -14.44 2.06
C LYS A 3 -22.31 -13.36 2.43
N TYR A 4 -22.64 -13.21 3.71
CA TYR A 4 -23.53 -12.15 4.18
C TYR A 4 -22.70 -10.92 4.56
N ILE A 5 -22.98 -9.78 3.93
CA ILE A 5 -22.26 -8.52 4.18
C ILE A 5 -22.80 -7.85 5.45
N ILE A 6 -21.93 -7.68 6.44
CA ILE A 6 -22.20 -6.91 7.65
C ILE A 6 -22.02 -5.41 7.34
N GLU A 7 -20.87 -5.04 6.80
CA GLU A 7 -20.45 -3.67 6.58
C GLU A 7 -19.56 -3.59 5.33
N PHE A 8 -19.75 -2.55 4.52
CA PHE A 8 -18.75 -2.14 3.53
C PHE A 8 -18.10 -0.85 4.00
N LYS A 9 -16.79 -0.89 4.22
CA LYS A 9 -16.01 0.23 4.73
C LYS A 9 -15.64 1.19 3.59
N GLU A 10 -16.64 1.94 3.14
CA GLU A 10 -16.55 2.79 1.95
C GLU A 10 -15.40 3.82 2.01
N GLU A 11 -15.14 4.42 3.18
CA GLU A 11 -14.08 5.42 3.33
C GLU A 11 -12.68 4.80 3.36
N GLU A 12 -12.53 3.58 3.89
CA GLU A 12 -11.27 2.82 3.80
C GLU A 12 -11.01 2.43 2.33
N TYR A 13 -12.04 1.96 1.62
CA TYR A 13 -11.98 1.63 0.21
C TYR A 13 -11.58 2.84 -0.67
N LYS A 14 -12.27 3.98 -0.53
CA LYS A 14 -11.95 5.21 -1.26
C LYS A 14 -10.52 5.67 -1.00
N ARG A 15 -10.04 5.53 0.25
CA ARG A 15 -8.67 5.85 0.60
C ARG A 15 -7.68 4.93 -0.10
N ALA A 16 -7.91 3.62 -0.07
CA ALA A 16 -7.05 2.64 -0.71
C ALA A 16 -6.95 2.86 -2.24
N ILE A 17 -8.05 3.23 -2.89
CA ILE A 17 -8.05 3.54 -4.33
C ILE A 17 -7.18 4.75 -4.64
N ARG A 18 -7.31 5.84 -3.87
CA ARG A 18 -6.49 7.03 -4.05
C ARG A 18 -5.01 6.74 -3.78
N GLU A 19 -4.71 6.01 -2.71
CA GLU A 19 -3.33 5.58 -2.40
C GLU A 19 -2.74 4.76 -3.54
N LEU A 20 -3.52 3.84 -4.13
CA LEU A 20 -3.12 3.04 -5.27
C LEU A 20 -2.83 3.90 -6.52
N ASP A 21 -3.69 4.88 -6.83
CA ASP A 21 -3.49 5.79 -7.95
C ASP A 21 -2.23 6.65 -7.78
N GLU A 22 -2.00 7.17 -6.57
CA GLU A 22 -0.79 7.93 -6.22
C GLU A 22 0.47 7.06 -6.35
N TYR A 23 0.42 5.81 -5.88
CA TYR A 23 1.54 4.89 -5.93
C TYR A 23 1.92 4.51 -7.36
N VAL A 24 0.93 4.22 -8.21
CA VAL A 24 1.14 3.97 -9.64
C VAL A 24 1.77 5.19 -10.32
N THR A 25 1.34 6.39 -9.94
CA THR A 25 1.90 7.65 -10.46
C THR A 25 3.37 7.82 -10.06
N VAL A 26 3.71 7.63 -8.78
CA VAL A 26 5.09 7.73 -8.28
C VAL A 26 5.99 6.67 -8.92
N ILE A 27 5.51 5.43 -9.06
CA ILE A 27 6.28 4.38 -9.74
C ILE A 27 6.61 4.83 -11.18
N ASN A 28 5.61 5.28 -11.93
CA ASN A 28 5.80 5.66 -13.34
C ASN A 28 6.63 6.93 -13.53
N ASN A 29 6.46 7.94 -12.68
CA ASN A 29 7.06 9.26 -12.88
C ASN A 29 8.41 9.43 -12.17
N THR A 30 8.67 8.63 -11.13
CA THR A 30 9.83 8.83 -10.26
C THR A 30 10.73 7.59 -10.22
N ILE A 31 10.16 6.42 -9.93
CA ILE A 31 10.95 5.18 -9.71
C ILE A 31 11.48 4.63 -11.02
N ILE A 32 10.59 4.39 -11.98
CA ILE A 32 10.94 3.80 -13.27
C ILE A 32 11.99 4.65 -14.00
N PRO A 33 11.83 5.99 -14.14
CA PRO A 33 12.84 6.83 -14.79
C PRO A 33 14.21 6.77 -14.10
N ALA A 34 14.25 6.86 -12.76
CA ALA A 34 15.50 6.80 -12.01
C ALA A 34 16.24 5.47 -12.19
N PHE A 35 15.51 4.36 -12.36
CA PHE A 35 16.07 3.04 -12.57
C PHE A 35 16.54 2.87 -14.03
N LYS A 36 15.76 3.38 -15.01
CA LYS A 36 16.14 3.36 -16.43
C LYS A 36 17.41 4.15 -16.73
N GLU A 37 17.61 5.31 -16.10
CA GLU A 37 18.85 6.09 -16.20
C GLU A 37 20.10 5.27 -15.83
N ARG A 38 19.93 4.18 -15.08
CA ARG A 38 20.99 3.27 -14.64
C ARG A 38 20.93 1.90 -15.32
N SER A 39 20.17 1.80 -16.41
CA SER A 39 20.02 0.57 -17.19
C SER A 39 19.52 -0.62 -16.36
N ILE A 40 18.73 -0.34 -15.32
CA ILE A 40 18.04 -1.37 -14.53
C ILE A 40 16.70 -1.65 -15.21
N ASN A 41 16.48 -2.89 -15.63
CA ASN A 41 15.19 -3.33 -16.13
C ASN A 41 14.18 -3.39 -14.96
N VAL A 42 13.11 -2.61 -15.05
CA VAL A 42 12.16 -2.45 -13.94
C VAL A 42 11.00 -3.41 -14.06
N ASN A 43 10.84 -4.25 -13.03
CA ASN A 43 9.66 -5.07 -12.80
C ASN A 43 9.17 -4.91 -11.35
N ILE A 44 8.07 -5.56 -10.99
CA ILE A 44 7.48 -5.43 -9.66
C ILE A 44 8.42 -5.94 -8.56
N ASP A 45 9.19 -7.00 -8.81
CA ASP A 45 10.09 -7.59 -7.82
C ASP A 45 11.30 -6.68 -7.52
N VAL A 46 11.81 -5.98 -8.54
CA VAL A 46 12.86 -4.97 -8.39
C VAL A 46 12.37 -3.79 -7.55
N ILE A 47 11.13 -3.36 -7.75
CA ILE A 47 10.50 -2.30 -6.95
C ILE A 47 10.31 -2.77 -5.50
N ARG A 48 9.80 -4.00 -5.29
CA ARG A 48 9.69 -4.62 -3.97
C ARG A 48 11.04 -4.72 -3.28
N GLU A 49 12.06 -5.25 -3.94
CA GLU A 49 13.42 -5.37 -3.39
C GLU A 49 13.95 -4.00 -2.92
N PHE A 50 13.72 -2.95 -3.71
CA PHE A 50 14.11 -1.59 -3.35
C PHE A 50 13.36 -1.08 -2.10
N PHE A 51 12.10 -1.44 -1.91
CA PHE A 51 11.28 -1.03 -0.77
C PHE A 51 11.39 -1.97 0.45
N ASP A 52 11.68 -3.24 0.32
CA ASP A 52 11.76 -4.15 1.46
C ASP A 52 13.15 -4.12 2.09
N ASP A 53 14.20 -4.12 1.26
CA ASP A 53 15.60 -4.05 1.67
C ASP A 53 16.39 -3.11 0.77
N THR A 54 16.15 -1.80 0.93
CA THR A 54 16.90 -0.80 0.18
C THR A 54 18.41 -0.92 0.35
N LYS A 55 18.88 -1.30 1.55
CA LYS A 55 20.32 -1.40 1.78
C LYS A 55 20.88 -2.55 0.96
N GLY A 56 20.29 -3.74 1.04
CA GLY A 56 20.68 -4.90 0.24
C GLY A 56 20.56 -4.64 -1.27
N PHE A 57 19.48 -3.99 -1.70
CA PHE A 57 19.31 -3.55 -3.09
C PHE A 57 20.47 -2.66 -3.53
N ILE A 58 20.81 -1.63 -2.75
CA ILE A 58 21.89 -0.69 -3.08
C ILE A 58 23.26 -1.38 -3.08
N ASP A 59 23.52 -2.25 -2.10
CA ASP A 59 24.77 -3.02 -2.02
C ASP A 59 24.93 -3.95 -3.24
N LYS A 60 23.83 -4.54 -3.71
CA LYS A 60 23.80 -5.35 -4.94
C LYS A 60 24.07 -4.50 -6.19
N GLN A 61 23.42 -3.34 -6.33
CA GLN A 61 23.69 -2.44 -7.46
C GLN A 61 25.13 -1.91 -7.45
N TYR A 62 25.68 -1.66 -6.26
CA TYR A 62 27.06 -1.23 -6.09
C TYR A 62 28.05 -2.28 -6.59
N LYS A 63 27.86 -3.54 -6.19
CA LYS A 63 28.67 -4.68 -6.66
C LYS A 63 28.56 -4.85 -8.17
N ASN A 64 27.36 -4.83 -8.74
CA ASN A 64 27.15 -4.91 -10.18
C ASN A 64 27.91 -3.79 -10.92
N LYS A 65 27.92 -2.57 -10.37
CA LYS A 65 28.67 -1.47 -10.97
C LYS A 65 30.18 -1.67 -10.88
N LEU A 66 30.69 -2.12 -9.74
CA LEU A 66 32.10 -2.47 -9.60
C LEU A 66 32.51 -3.52 -10.63
N GLU A 67 31.69 -4.56 -10.84
CA GLU A 67 31.96 -5.63 -11.80
C GLU A 67 32.05 -5.07 -13.22
N LEU A 68 31.09 -4.23 -13.59
CA LEU A 68 31.07 -3.57 -14.90
C LEU A 68 32.31 -2.69 -15.11
N LEU A 69 32.68 -1.88 -14.12
CA LEU A 69 33.85 -1.00 -14.21
C LEU A 69 35.14 -1.81 -14.34
N CYS A 70 35.29 -2.87 -13.55
CA CYS A 70 36.44 -3.78 -13.60
C CYS A 70 36.56 -4.48 -14.95
N ASN A 71 35.45 -5.01 -15.47
CA ASN A 71 35.40 -5.66 -16.77
C ASN A 71 35.81 -4.71 -17.90
N ASN A 72 35.40 -3.43 -17.84
CA ASN A 72 35.75 -2.42 -18.84
C ASN A 72 37.25 -2.09 -18.89
N ILE A 73 37.97 -2.31 -17.79
CA ILE A 73 39.42 -2.03 -17.70
C ILE A 73 40.26 -3.31 -17.67
N GLY A 74 39.64 -4.50 -17.78
CA GLY A 74 40.32 -5.79 -17.80
C GLY A 74 40.89 -6.24 -16.46
N VAL A 75 40.36 -5.74 -15.33
CA VAL A 75 40.79 -6.10 -13.97
C VAL A 75 39.74 -7.01 -13.33
N LYS A 76 40.14 -7.94 -12.46
CA LYS A 76 39.19 -8.73 -11.66
C LYS A 76 38.88 -8.00 -10.37
N ILE A 77 37.63 -8.05 -9.89
CA ILE A 77 37.22 -7.39 -8.63
C ILE A 77 38.12 -7.77 -7.45
N GLN A 78 38.49 -9.04 -7.34
CA GLN A 78 39.30 -9.55 -6.23
C GLN A 78 40.72 -8.96 -6.19
N ASP A 79 41.16 -8.37 -7.30
CA ASP A 79 42.47 -7.75 -7.43
C ASP A 79 42.42 -6.23 -7.14
N LEU A 80 41.24 -5.67 -6.89
CA LEU A 80 41.08 -4.25 -6.55
C LEU A 80 41.66 -3.94 -5.17
N ASP A 81 42.52 -2.93 -5.11
CA ASP A 81 43.11 -2.40 -3.88
C ASP A 81 42.60 -0.97 -3.68
N TYR A 82 41.88 -0.71 -2.58
CA TYR A 82 41.31 0.62 -2.31
C TYR A 82 42.37 1.74 -2.36
N SER A 83 43.61 1.45 -1.95
CA SER A 83 44.69 2.45 -1.94
C SER A 83 45.19 2.86 -3.33
N LYS A 84 44.90 2.05 -4.37
CA LYS A 84 45.34 2.27 -5.76
C LYS A 84 44.17 2.54 -6.69
N ASP A 85 43.02 1.94 -6.41
CA ASP A 85 41.84 1.92 -7.26
C ASP A 85 40.68 2.75 -6.69
N GLU A 86 40.99 3.71 -5.79
CA GLU A 86 40.00 4.57 -5.11
C GLU A 86 38.99 5.18 -6.08
N SER A 87 39.42 5.56 -7.29
CA SER A 87 38.57 6.13 -8.33
C SER A 87 37.45 5.18 -8.78
N ILE A 88 37.72 3.88 -8.89
CA ILE A 88 36.74 2.85 -9.27
C ILE A 88 35.68 2.73 -8.18
N TYR A 89 36.12 2.65 -6.92
CA TYR A 89 35.24 2.59 -5.75
C TYR A 89 34.37 3.86 -5.63
N ARG A 90 34.95 5.04 -5.87
CA ARG A 90 34.20 6.32 -5.85
C ARG A 90 33.18 6.40 -6.97
N LEU A 91 33.51 5.99 -8.20
CA LEU A 91 32.58 5.98 -9.32
C LEU A 91 31.40 5.02 -9.06
N ALA A 92 31.68 3.83 -8.52
CA ALA A 92 30.63 2.90 -8.11
C ALA A 92 29.73 3.50 -7.01
N ASN A 93 30.32 4.17 -6.00
CA ASN A 93 29.55 4.81 -4.93
C ASN A 93 28.65 5.95 -5.43
N ILE A 94 29.19 6.82 -6.30
CA ILE A 94 28.41 7.88 -6.96
C ILE A 94 27.25 7.27 -7.76
N SER A 95 27.49 6.11 -8.39
CA SER A 95 26.47 5.45 -9.20
C SER A 95 25.27 4.90 -8.42
N VAL A 96 25.40 4.70 -7.10
CA VAL A 96 24.31 4.16 -6.28
C VAL A 96 23.72 5.18 -5.31
N LYS A 97 24.38 6.31 -5.11
CA LYS A 97 23.92 7.39 -4.23
C LYS A 97 22.51 7.88 -4.58
N CYS A 98 22.18 7.91 -5.87
CA CYS A 98 20.85 8.32 -6.35
C CYS A 98 19.71 7.49 -5.77
N PHE A 99 19.92 6.20 -5.45
CA PHE A 99 18.89 5.35 -4.85
C PHE A 99 18.57 5.74 -3.41
N TRP A 100 19.55 6.23 -2.66
CA TRP A 100 19.31 6.80 -1.33
C TRP A 100 18.51 8.10 -1.40
N ASP A 101 18.87 8.97 -2.34
CA ASP A 101 18.19 10.25 -2.53
C ASP A 101 16.77 10.04 -3.07
N LEU A 102 16.57 9.08 -3.98
CA LEU A 102 15.27 8.63 -4.46
C LEU A 102 14.41 8.10 -3.31
N LYS A 103 14.95 7.22 -2.45
CA LYS A 103 14.21 6.72 -1.28
C LYS A 103 13.80 7.84 -0.33
N ARG A 104 14.64 8.86 -0.14
CA ARG A 104 14.29 10.03 0.67
C ARG A 104 13.18 10.85 0.03
N GLY A 105 13.29 11.17 -1.26
CA GLY A 105 12.27 11.93 -2.00
C GLY A 105 10.91 11.23 -2.00
N ILE A 106 10.89 9.91 -2.22
CA ILE A 106 9.65 9.12 -2.17
C ILE A 106 9.01 9.16 -0.77
N LYS A 107 9.81 9.12 0.31
CA LYS A 107 9.27 9.18 1.69
C LYS A 107 8.56 10.50 1.99
N ASP A 108 8.99 11.58 1.33
CA ASP A 108 8.41 12.90 1.52
C ASP A 108 7.15 13.07 0.64
N GLU A 109 7.11 12.43 -0.55
CA GLU A 109 5.95 12.45 -1.46
C GLU A 109 4.84 11.46 -1.07
N LEU A 110 5.20 10.29 -0.54
CA LEU A 110 4.28 9.24 -0.10
C LEU A 110 4.28 9.15 1.43
N PHE A 111 3.33 9.87 2.05
CA PHE A 111 3.08 9.88 3.48
C PHE A 111 3.15 8.46 4.08
N SER A 112 4.21 8.21 4.87
CA SER A 112 4.48 6.95 5.57
C SER A 112 4.63 5.74 4.63
N TYR A 113 5.90 5.47 4.29
CA TYR A 113 6.43 4.22 3.72
C TYR A 113 5.71 2.93 4.16
N TYR A 114 5.28 2.84 5.42
CA TYR A 114 4.65 1.63 5.97
C TYR A 114 3.16 1.48 5.66
N ARG A 115 2.48 2.54 5.20
CA ARG A 115 1.04 2.47 4.97
C ARG A 115 0.66 1.75 3.69
N CYS A 116 1.55 1.72 2.69
CA CYS A 116 1.18 1.32 1.34
C CYS A 116 1.98 0.11 0.80
N LEU A 117 2.90 -0.50 1.57
CA LEU A 117 3.61 -1.71 1.13
C LEU A 117 2.65 -2.86 0.81
N TYR A 118 1.51 -2.93 1.54
CA TYR A 118 0.46 -3.89 1.23
C TYR A 118 -0.04 -3.78 -0.22
N LEU A 119 0.04 -2.60 -0.85
CA LEU A 119 -0.36 -2.43 -2.26
C LEU A 119 0.57 -3.18 -3.22
N LEU A 120 1.86 -3.27 -2.87
CA LEU A 120 2.83 -4.08 -3.59
C LEU A 120 2.70 -5.55 -3.19
N ASP A 121 2.60 -5.87 -1.91
CA ASP A 121 2.59 -7.25 -1.40
C ASP A 121 1.35 -8.03 -1.89
N ASP A 122 0.19 -7.40 -1.87
CA ASP A 122 -1.08 -8.01 -2.28
C ASP A 122 -1.29 -7.98 -3.82
N ASN A 123 -0.27 -7.60 -4.59
CA ASN A 123 -0.30 -7.56 -6.06
C ASN A 123 -1.36 -6.63 -6.66
N TYR A 124 -1.69 -5.51 -6.02
CA TYR A 124 -2.62 -4.52 -6.58
C TYR A 124 -1.99 -3.71 -7.74
N ILE A 125 -0.67 -3.80 -7.92
CA ILE A 125 0.10 -3.13 -8.97
C ILE A 125 0.85 -4.17 -9.81
N THR A 126 0.79 -4.01 -11.12
CA THR A 126 1.57 -4.79 -12.09
C THR A 126 2.50 -3.87 -12.86
N VAL A 127 3.71 -4.34 -13.20
CA VAL A 127 4.65 -3.62 -14.07
C VAL A 127 4.90 -4.43 -15.33
N GLU A 128 4.45 -3.91 -16.46
CA GLU A 128 4.60 -4.54 -17.77
C GLU A 128 5.25 -3.54 -18.73
N ASN A 129 6.30 -3.97 -19.44
CA ASN A 129 7.08 -3.12 -20.34
C ASN A 129 7.54 -1.82 -19.66
N GLU A 130 7.96 -1.92 -18.39
CA GLU A 130 8.39 -0.78 -17.58
C GLU A 130 7.32 0.32 -17.49
N VAL A 131 6.06 -0.08 -17.40
CA VAL A 131 4.92 0.79 -17.08
C VAL A 131 4.13 0.13 -15.95
N ALA A 132 3.99 0.84 -14.83
CA ALA A 132 3.15 0.41 -13.73
C ALA A 132 1.68 0.70 -14.01
N LYS A 133 0.83 -0.26 -13.69
CA LYS A 133 -0.63 -0.18 -13.83
C LYS A 133 -1.28 -0.85 -12.63
N LYS A 134 -2.54 -0.50 -12.38
CA LYS A 134 -3.38 -1.25 -11.44
C LYS A 134 -3.63 -2.65 -12.00
N ALA A 135 -3.50 -3.67 -11.16
CA ALA A 135 -3.76 -5.05 -11.52
C ALA A 135 -5.21 -5.23 -11.99
N ALA A 136 -5.50 -6.17 -12.90
CA ALA A 136 -6.83 -6.29 -13.51
C ALA A 136 -7.99 -6.42 -12.49
N ASN A 137 -7.76 -7.12 -11.38
CA ASN A 137 -8.77 -7.40 -10.36
C ASN A 137 -8.72 -6.47 -9.14
N TYR A 138 -7.91 -5.41 -9.17
CA TYR A 138 -7.66 -4.57 -8.00
C TYR A 138 -8.93 -4.04 -7.32
N ASP A 139 -9.94 -3.65 -8.10
CA ASP A 139 -11.21 -3.10 -7.62
C ASP A 139 -12.01 -4.14 -6.82
N VAL A 140 -12.09 -5.36 -7.34
CA VAL A 140 -12.78 -6.48 -6.69
C VAL A 140 -12.05 -6.88 -5.42
N ASP A 141 -10.73 -7.01 -5.50
CA ASP A 141 -9.89 -7.47 -4.39
C ASP A 141 -9.84 -6.42 -3.25
N LEU A 142 -9.80 -5.13 -3.57
CA LEU A 142 -9.91 -4.06 -2.57
C LEU A 142 -11.31 -3.98 -1.96
N LYS A 143 -12.37 -4.13 -2.77
CA LYS A 143 -13.74 -4.19 -2.23
C LYS A 143 -13.89 -5.35 -1.26
N GLU A 144 -13.38 -6.53 -1.61
CA GLU A 144 -13.39 -7.70 -0.74
C GLU A 144 -12.64 -7.43 0.56
N LYS A 145 -11.43 -6.85 0.48
CA LYS A 145 -10.61 -6.49 1.65
C LYS A 145 -11.29 -5.46 2.56
N CYS A 146 -12.06 -4.54 1.99
CA CYS A 146 -12.82 -3.51 2.72
C CYS A 146 -14.25 -3.93 3.08
N THR A 147 -14.64 -5.19 2.84
CA THR A 147 -15.96 -5.71 3.19
C THR A 147 -15.86 -6.64 4.39
N VAL A 148 -16.67 -6.37 5.42
CA VAL A 148 -16.81 -7.23 6.59
C VAL A 148 -17.98 -8.19 6.34
N TYR A 149 -17.67 -9.48 6.37
CA TYR A 149 -18.65 -10.55 6.19
C TYR A 149 -18.96 -11.24 7.52
N ALA A 150 -20.18 -11.79 7.63
CA ALA A 150 -20.49 -12.70 8.71
C ALA A 150 -19.78 -14.04 8.50
N GLU A 151 -19.09 -14.51 9.54
CA GLU A 151 -18.37 -15.77 9.58
C GLU A 151 -19.29 -16.94 9.96
N ASN A 152 -20.43 -16.67 10.60
CA ASN A 152 -21.39 -17.67 11.02
C ASN A 152 -22.84 -17.12 11.12
N ASP A 153 -23.80 -18.03 11.29
CA ASP A 153 -25.22 -17.70 11.34
C ASP A 153 -25.60 -16.79 12.52
N LYS A 154 -24.90 -16.88 13.66
CA LYS A 154 -25.15 -15.99 14.81
C LYS A 154 -24.75 -14.55 14.51
N GLN A 155 -23.59 -14.36 13.87
CA GLN A 155 -23.14 -13.02 13.43
C GLN A 155 -24.09 -12.45 12.39
N LYS A 156 -24.60 -13.29 11.48
CA LYS A 156 -25.64 -12.88 10.51
C LYS A 156 -26.92 -12.43 11.20
N GLU A 157 -27.45 -13.22 12.13
CA GLU A 157 -28.67 -12.89 12.89
C GLU A 157 -28.49 -11.58 13.68
N ALA A 158 -27.35 -11.42 14.36
CA ALA A 158 -27.02 -10.20 15.08
C ALA A 158 -26.96 -8.99 14.14
N ALA A 159 -26.33 -9.11 12.97
CA ALA A 159 -26.25 -8.03 11.98
C ALA A 159 -27.63 -7.66 11.43
N GLU A 160 -28.53 -8.61 11.20
CA GLU A 160 -29.92 -8.36 10.76
C GLU A 160 -30.72 -7.60 11.83
N ILE A 161 -30.58 -7.97 13.10
CA ILE A 161 -31.21 -7.28 14.23
C ILE A 161 -30.69 -5.84 14.31
N VAL A 162 -29.37 -5.64 14.28
CA VAL A 162 -28.77 -4.31 14.36
C VAL A 162 -29.20 -3.45 13.18
N LYS A 163 -29.19 -3.96 11.93
CA LYS A 163 -29.70 -3.22 10.75
C LYS A 163 -31.14 -2.77 10.94
N THR A 164 -31.98 -3.61 11.54
CA THR A 164 -33.38 -3.27 11.84
C THR A 164 -33.50 -2.15 12.87
N ILE A 165 -32.69 -2.20 13.94
CA ILE A 165 -32.62 -1.15 14.96
C ILE A 165 -32.21 0.18 14.32
N ILE A 166 -31.16 0.17 13.50
CA ILE A 166 -30.66 1.37 12.78
C ILE A 166 -31.73 1.96 11.88
N LEU A 167 -32.41 1.14 11.08
CA LEU A 167 -33.50 1.58 10.21
C LEU A 167 -34.62 2.27 10.99
N ASN A 168 -34.98 1.73 12.15
CA ASN A 168 -36.01 2.32 13.00
C ASN A 168 -35.53 3.62 13.65
N ILE A 169 -34.27 3.70 14.10
CA ILE A 169 -33.67 4.94 14.63
C ILE A 169 -33.67 6.03 13.55
N ASN A 170 -33.23 5.73 12.33
CA ASN A 170 -33.23 6.69 11.23
C ASN A 170 -34.64 7.20 10.90
N LYS A 171 -35.66 6.32 10.88
CA LYS A 171 -37.07 6.73 10.71
C LYS A 171 -37.55 7.68 11.81
N LEU A 172 -37.19 7.41 13.07
CA LEU A 172 -37.53 8.29 14.19
C LEU A 172 -36.85 9.66 14.07
N GLN A 173 -35.63 9.70 13.52
CA GLN A 173 -34.89 10.93 13.21
C GLN A 173 -35.60 11.76 12.14
N GLU A 174 -35.99 11.14 11.02
CA GLU A 174 -36.67 11.80 9.91
C GLU A 174 -37.99 12.47 10.33
N ILE A 175 -38.73 11.87 11.27
CA ILE A 175 -39.99 12.44 11.78
C ILE A 175 -39.79 13.44 12.94
N GLY A 176 -38.54 13.81 13.24
CA GLY A 176 -38.21 14.83 14.25
C GLY A 176 -38.34 14.39 15.70
N PHE A 177 -38.59 13.10 15.96
CA PHE A 177 -38.73 12.56 17.32
C PHE A 177 -37.43 12.64 18.12
N LEU A 178 -36.28 12.58 17.43
CA LEU A 178 -34.96 12.47 18.04
C LEU A 178 -34.21 13.80 18.22
N ASN A 179 -34.87 14.95 17.99
CA ASN A 179 -34.21 16.26 17.98
C ASN A 179 -33.73 16.79 19.35
N ASN A 180 -34.07 16.17 20.49
CA ASN A 180 -33.76 16.78 21.79
C ASN A 180 -33.18 15.88 22.90
N SER A 181 -33.15 14.56 22.80
CA SER A 181 -32.59 13.70 23.87
C SER A 181 -32.42 12.25 23.41
N PHE A 182 -31.24 11.88 22.90
CA PHE A 182 -30.85 10.48 22.91
C PHE A 182 -29.54 10.33 23.67
N PRO A 183 -29.46 9.45 24.69
CA PRO A 183 -28.19 9.00 25.22
C PRO A 183 -27.42 8.35 24.05
N GLN A 184 -26.14 8.69 23.89
CA GLN A 184 -25.26 8.01 22.95
C GLN A 184 -25.36 6.49 23.19
N LEU A 185 -26.05 5.76 22.31
CA LEU A 185 -26.02 4.30 22.30
C LEU A 185 -24.56 3.92 22.02
N ARG A 186 -23.89 3.31 23.00
CA ARG A 186 -22.50 2.84 22.85
C ARG A 186 -22.43 1.91 21.64
N GLY A 187 -21.49 2.17 20.73
CA GLY A 187 -21.28 1.38 19.50
C GLY A 187 -22.04 1.87 18.26
N ILE A 188 -22.78 2.97 18.38
CA ILE A 188 -23.45 3.62 17.26
C ILE A 188 -22.87 5.02 17.09
N ASP A 189 -22.08 5.22 16.03
CA ASP A 189 -21.61 6.55 15.67
C ASP A 189 -22.73 7.34 14.97
N PHE A 190 -23.18 8.40 15.64
CA PHE A 190 -24.18 9.34 15.13
C PHE A 190 -23.50 10.49 14.39
N ASN A 191 -22.69 10.19 13.37
CA ASN A 191 -22.09 11.24 12.57
C ASN A 191 -23.14 11.80 11.59
N ARG A 192 -23.56 13.04 11.86
CA ARG A 192 -24.39 13.96 11.03
C ARG A 192 -25.18 13.25 9.91
N ASN A 193 -26.35 12.77 10.30
CA ASN A 193 -27.51 12.37 9.46
C ASN A 193 -27.76 10.88 9.23
N GLN A 194 -26.89 9.93 9.57
CA GLN A 194 -27.21 8.50 9.52
C GLN A 194 -26.45 7.66 10.56
N CYS A 195 -27.15 6.71 11.18
CA CYS A 195 -26.60 5.71 12.07
C CYS A 195 -25.88 4.59 11.29
N LYS A 196 -24.63 4.24 11.64
CA LYS A 196 -23.83 3.16 11.02
C LYS A 196 -23.45 2.09 12.05
N ILE A 197 -23.24 0.86 11.57
CA ILE A 197 -22.70 -0.25 12.35
C ILE A 197 -21.18 -0.15 12.34
N GLU A 198 -20.53 -0.14 13.50
CA GLU A 198 -19.08 -0.36 13.58
C GLU A 198 -18.79 -1.84 13.89
N SER A 199 -17.97 -2.47 13.04
CA SER A 199 -17.56 -3.88 13.20
C SER A 199 -16.75 -4.17 14.47
N SER A 200 -16.22 -3.15 15.14
CA SER A 200 -15.50 -3.23 16.42
C SER A 200 -16.36 -3.78 17.57
N ASP A 201 -17.69 -3.65 17.50
CA ASP A 201 -18.61 -4.15 18.53
C ASP A 201 -18.91 -5.65 18.43
N PHE A 202 -18.62 -6.28 17.29
CA PHE A 202 -18.86 -7.71 17.06
C PHE A 202 -17.67 -8.60 17.46
N GLN A 203 -16.50 -8.01 17.71
CA GLN A 203 -15.29 -8.75 18.12
C GLN A 203 -15.36 -9.32 19.54
N ARG A 204 -16.42 -9.02 20.31
CA ARG A 204 -16.62 -9.52 21.68
C ARG A 204 -17.39 -10.84 21.77
N PHE A 205 -17.76 -11.44 20.64
CA PHE A 205 -18.50 -12.71 20.59
C PHE A 205 -17.58 -13.94 20.37
N ASN A 206 -16.39 -13.93 20.97
CA ASN A 206 -15.55 -15.13 21.12
C ASN A 206 -15.83 -15.80 22.46
#